data_AF-X6MUU7-F1
#
_entry.id   AF-X6MUU7-F1
#
_cell.length_a   1.000
_cell.length_b   1.000
_cell.length_c   1.000
_cell.angle_alpha   90.00
_cell.angle_beta   90.00
_cell.angle_gamma   90.00
#
_symmetry.space_group_name_H-M   'P 1'
#
loop_
_entity.id
_entity.type
_entity.pdbx_description
1 polymer ?
#
loop_
_entity_poly.entity_id
_entity_poly.type
_entity_poly.pdbx_seq_one_letter_code
_entity_poly.pdbx_strand_id
1 'polypeptide(L)'
;MNKKKKKTRFQLSDDMTRLIWYSRKKNVEETSVAIAEIKEVLEGQQTEVFKQCTQTSLEKASFSIVYGNKMKTLDLVAKSYEEAKLWTKGLRGLIKAHQQGKLHKVAQILVNVDYTDITKPNYRGDKLTTYLQQLLWCKCANSKQTPAVGYDNVELLRAVETALDQSKKTFKAIQDLMHSPEIQKSPEYEAIRGLISELEQRFDDLNYALTHKTLALQSIKRDVS
;
A
#
# COMPACT_ATOMS: atom_id res chain seq x y z
N MET A 1 -4.51 -29.13 -9.42
CA MET A 1 -3.76 -28.16 -10.27
C MET A 1 -3.56 -26.87 -9.48
N ASN A 2 -2.38 -26.62 -8.90
CA ASN A 2 -2.13 -25.45 -8.05
C ASN A 2 -2.10 -24.17 -8.88
N LYS A 3 -3.18 -23.36 -8.82
CA LYS A 3 -3.18 -22.00 -9.38
C LYS A 3 -2.29 -21.12 -8.52
N LYS A 4 -1.12 -20.74 -9.03
CA LYS A 4 -0.22 -19.77 -8.40
C LYS A 4 -0.96 -18.44 -8.21
N LYS A 5 -1.04 -17.94 -6.97
CA LYS A 5 -1.61 -16.62 -6.64
C LYS A 5 -0.84 -15.53 -7.39
N LYS A 6 -1.56 -14.70 -8.15
CA LYS A 6 -0.98 -13.62 -8.96
C LYS A 6 -1.18 -12.28 -8.25
N LYS A 7 -0.06 -11.65 -7.93
CA LYS A 7 -0.01 -10.30 -7.36
C LYS A 7 -0.33 -9.30 -8.45
N THR A 8 -1.38 -8.51 -8.24
CA THR A 8 -1.99 -7.65 -9.26
C THR A 8 -2.38 -6.33 -8.62
N ARG A 9 -1.97 -5.21 -9.20
CA ARG A 9 -2.34 -3.88 -8.73
C ARG A 9 -3.73 -3.51 -9.20
N PHE A 10 -4.57 -3.03 -8.27
CA PHE A 10 -5.91 -2.51 -8.54
C PHE A 10 -5.91 -1.00 -8.32
N GLN A 11 -6.59 -0.27 -9.19
CA GLN A 11 -6.81 1.17 -9.08
C GLN A 11 -8.16 1.54 -9.67
N LEU A 12 -8.70 2.67 -9.26
CA LEU A 12 -9.82 3.29 -9.98
C LEU A 12 -9.27 4.06 -11.17
N SER A 13 -10.05 4.17 -12.24
CA SER A 13 -9.80 5.14 -13.30
C SER A 13 -9.90 6.57 -12.77
N ASP A 14 -9.27 7.53 -13.44
CA ASP A 14 -9.23 8.94 -13.01
C ASP A 14 -10.64 9.55 -12.89
N ASP A 15 -11.59 9.07 -13.71
CA ASP A 15 -12.99 9.47 -13.70
C ASP A 15 -13.86 8.68 -12.70
N MET A 16 -13.27 7.78 -11.91
CA MET A 16 -13.93 6.91 -10.93
C MET A 16 -14.98 5.95 -11.53
N THR A 17 -15.01 5.76 -12.85
CA THR A 17 -16.03 4.94 -13.52
C THR A 17 -15.65 3.48 -13.67
N ARG A 18 -14.38 3.11 -13.51
CA ARG A 18 -13.89 1.74 -13.68
C ARG A 18 -12.93 1.36 -12.57
N LEU A 19 -13.04 0.13 -12.09
CA LEU A 19 -11.97 -0.57 -11.40
C LEU A 19 -11.07 -1.22 -12.45
N ILE A 20 -9.77 -0.93 -12.41
CA ILE A 20 -8.78 -1.42 -13.38
C ILE A 20 -7.69 -2.18 -12.62
N TRP A 21 -7.23 -3.27 -13.21
CA TRP A 21 -6.03 -3.96 -12.75
C TRP A 21 -5.10 -4.28 -13.92
N TYR A 22 -3.82 -4.44 -13.63
CA TYR A 22 -2.83 -4.72 -14.69
C TYR A 22 -2.42 -6.18 -14.69
N SER A 23 -2.54 -6.84 -15.84
CA SER A 23 -2.06 -8.22 -16.06
C SER A 23 -1.12 -8.25 -17.25
N ARG A 24 0.07 -8.82 -17.09
CA ARG A 24 1.06 -8.98 -18.19
C ARG A 24 0.55 -9.80 -19.37
N LYS A 25 -0.51 -10.58 -19.21
CA LYS A 25 -1.05 -11.51 -20.21
C LYS A 25 -2.42 -11.08 -20.76
N LYS A 26 -2.99 -9.99 -20.28
CA LYS A 26 -4.36 -9.58 -20.62
C LYS A 26 -4.41 -8.08 -20.89
N ASN A 27 -5.23 -7.68 -21.86
CA ASN A 27 -5.45 -6.27 -22.18
C ASN A 27 -6.35 -5.60 -21.13
N VAL A 28 -6.33 -4.27 -21.10
CA VAL A 28 -7.09 -3.45 -20.13
C VAL A 28 -8.61 -3.71 -20.17
N GLU A 29 -9.14 -4.04 -21.34
CA GLU A 29 -10.55 -4.42 -21.51
C GLU A 29 -10.91 -5.70 -20.75
N GLU A 30 -9.99 -6.65 -20.66
CA GLU A 30 -10.15 -7.88 -19.88
C GLU A 30 -9.76 -7.73 -18.41
N THR A 31 -9.19 -6.58 -18.06
CA THR A 31 -8.68 -6.28 -16.72
C THR A 31 -9.30 -5.02 -16.14
N SER A 32 -10.57 -4.81 -16.43
CA SER A 32 -11.36 -3.76 -15.81
C SER A 32 -12.80 -4.19 -15.59
N VAL A 33 -13.45 -3.55 -14.63
CA VAL A 33 -14.88 -3.67 -14.35
C VAL A 33 -15.43 -2.26 -14.24
N ALA A 34 -16.47 -1.94 -15.01
CA ALA A 34 -17.16 -0.66 -14.85
C ALA A 34 -17.92 -0.65 -13.53
N ILE A 35 -17.87 0.46 -12.79
CA ILE A 35 -18.62 0.63 -11.53
C ILE A 35 -20.13 0.41 -11.78
N ALA A 36 -20.63 0.83 -12.95
CA ALA A 36 -22.01 0.60 -13.37
C ALA A 36 -22.39 -0.88 -13.51
N GLU A 37 -21.43 -1.76 -13.75
CA GLU A 37 -21.66 -3.20 -13.86
C GLU A 37 -21.56 -3.93 -12.52
N ILE A 38 -21.02 -3.29 -11.48
CA ILE A 38 -20.91 -3.90 -10.15
C ILE A 38 -22.29 -3.99 -9.52
N LYS A 39 -22.67 -5.21 -9.14
CA LYS A 39 -23.93 -5.50 -8.46
C LYS A 39 -23.79 -5.39 -6.95
N GLU A 40 -22.71 -5.95 -6.41
CA GLU A 40 -22.44 -5.95 -4.97
C GLU A 40 -20.96 -6.20 -4.67
N VAL A 41 -20.60 -5.93 -3.41
CA VAL A 41 -19.28 -6.23 -2.85
C VAL A 41 -19.47 -7.07 -1.58
N LEU A 42 -18.99 -8.31 -1.64
CA LEU A 42 -19.06 -9.29 -0.56
C LEU A 42 -17.81 -9.18 0.32
N GLU A 43 -17.99 -9.06 1.63
CA GLU A 43 -16.88 -9.10 2.59
C GLU A 43 -16.58 -10.57 2.96
N GLY A 44 -15.30 -10.92 3.10
CA GLY A 44 -14.88 -12.26 3.48
C GLY A 44 -14.76 -13.24 2.30
N GLN A 45 -14.76 -14.53 2.63
CA GLN A 45 -14.53 -15.64 1.70
C GLN A 45 -15.85 -16.32 1.29
N GLN A 46 -16.79 -15.56 0.72
CA GLN A 46 -18.18 -16.01 0.51
C GLN A 46 -18.42 -16.78 -0.80
N THR A 47 -17.53 -16.66 -1.78
CA THR A 47 -17.70 -17.25 -3.12
C THR A 47 -17.20 -18.69 -3.19
N GLU A 48 -17.68 -19.43 -4.18
CA GLU A 48 -17.27 -20.83 -4.41
C GLU A 48 -15.75 -20.96 -4.64
N VAL A 49 -15.15 -19.96 -5.31
CA VAL A 49 -13.69 -19.90 -5.51
C VAL A 49 -12.94 -19.86 -4.17
N PHE A 50 -13.44 -19.09 -3.21
CA PHE A 50 -12.85 -19.05 -1.88
C PHE A 50 -13.12 -20.32 -1.08
N LYS A 51 -14.32 -20.90 -1.18
CA LYS A 51 -14.65 -22.18 -0.50
C LYS A 51 -13.77 -23.34 -0.96
N GLN A 52 -13.36 -23.34 -2.23
CA GLN A 52 -12.44 -24.35 -2.77
C GLN A 52 -10.97 -24.15 -2.33
N CYS A 53 -10.63 -22.98 -1.80
CA CYS A 53 -9.27 -22.59 -1.43
C CYS A 53 -9.24 -21.82 -0.10
N THR A 54 -10.03 -22.28 0.88
CA THR A 54 -10.29 -21.58 2.13
C THR A 54 -9.00 -21.34 2.90
N GLN A 55 -8.79 -20.09 3.28
CA GLN A 55 -7.70 -19.68 4.16
C GLN A 55 -8.27 -18.74 5.20
N THR A 56 -8.76 -19.33 6.29
CA THR A 56 -9.47 -18.63 7.36
C THR A 56 -8.67 -17.45 7.93
N SER A 57 -7.34 -17.57 8.00
CA SER A 57 -6.45 -16.49 8.45
C SER A 57 -6.51 -15.23 7.57
N LEU A 58 -6.89 -15.38 6.30
CA LEU A 58 -6.99 -14.29 5.32
C LEU A 58 -8.43 -13.81 5.12
N GLU A 59 -9.42 -14.42 5.77
CA GLU A 59 -10.84 -14.13 5.55
C GLU A 59 -11.15 -12.64 5.71
N LYS A 60 -10.66 -12.02 6.79
CA LYS A 60 -10.87 -10.59 7.06
C LYS A 60 -10.23 -9.67 6.00
N ALA A 61 -9.13 -10.10 5.39
CA ALA A 61 -8.48 -9.37 4.30
C ALA A 61 -9.05 -9.76 2.91
N SER A 62 -10.05 -10.63 2.85
CA SER A 62 -10.65 -11.11 1.61
C SER A 62 -11.97 -10.40 1.32
N PHE A 63 -12.25 -10.18 0.03
CA PHE A 63 -13.53 -9.69 -0.44
C PHE A 63 -13.73 -10.08 -1.90
N SER A 64 -14.98 -10.02 -2.36
CA SER A 64 -15.33 -10.32 -3.76
C SER A 64 -16.18 -9.21 -4.36
N ILE A 65 -15.95 -8.92 -5.63
CA ILE A 65 -16.76 -8.00 -6.43
C ILE A 65 -17.62 -8.83 -7.38
N VAL A 66 -18.93 -8.67 -7.29
CA VAL A 66 -19.90 -9.34 -8.16
C VAL A 66 -20.32 -8.36 -9.26
N TYR A 67 -20.17 -8.72 -10.52
CA TYR A 67 -20.38 -7.80 -11.64
C TYR A 67 -20.94 -8.45 -12.91
N GLY A 68 -21.55 -7.60 -13.74
CA GLY A 68 -22.13 -7.96 -15.03
C GLY A 68 -23.40 -8.80 -14.93
N ASN A 69 -24.03 -9.07 -16.08
CA ASN A 69 -25.31 -9.80 -16.12
C ASN A 69 -25.18 -11.29 -15.80
N LYS A 70 -23.97 -11.85 -15.96
CA LYS A 70 -23.68 -13.27 -15.66
C LYS A 70 -23.22 -13.48 -14.21
N MET A 71 -23.35 -12.47 -13.33
CA MET A 71 -22.94 -12.54 -11.92
C MET A 71 -21.52 -13.06 -11.73
N LYS A 72 -20.56 -12.54 -12.53
CA LYS A 72 -19.16 -12.94 -12.42
C LYS A 72 -18.58 -12.44 -11.11
N THR A 73 -17.65 -13.18 -10.53
CA THR A 73 -16.92 -12.77 -9.31
C THR A 73 -15.48 -12.42 -9.64
N LEU A 74 -14.99 -11.36 -8.99
CA LEU A 74 -13.57 -11.03 -8.88
C LEU A 74 -13.20 -11.15 -7.41
N ASP A 75 -12.48 -12.23 -7.08
CA ASP A 75 -12.14 -12.63 -5.72
C ASP A 75 -10.74 -12.13 -5.34
N LEU A 76 -10.65 -11.30 -4.30
CA LEU A 76 -9.45 -10.53 -3.94
C LEU A 76 -9.05 -10.77 -2.49
N VAL A 77 -7.74 -10.83 -2.25
CA VAL A 77 -7.15 -10.84 -0.90
C VAL A 77 -6.21 -9.65 -0.82
N ALA A 78 -6.57 -8.69 0.03
CA ALA A 78 -5.78 -7.50 0.31
C ALA A 78 -4.58 -7.83 1.23
N LYS A 79 -3.64 -6.89 1.36
CA LYS A 79 -2.45 -7.04 2.21
C LYS A 79 -2.81 -6.93 3.69
N SER A 80 -3.90 -6.23 4.02
CA SER A 80 -4.40 -6.11 5.38
C SER A 80 -5.92 -6.05 5.44
N TYR A 81 -6.47 -6.23 6.64
CA TYR A 81 -7.89 -6.04 6.92
C TYR A 81 -8.33 -4.60 6.59
N GLU A 82 -7.53 -3.61 6.95
CA GLU A 82 -7.80 -2.20 6.73
C GLU A 82 -7.85 -1.90 5.23
N GLU A 83 -6.93 -2.45 4.43
CA GLU A 83 -6.97 -2.32 2.98
C GLU A 83 -8.25 -2.92 2.38
N ALA A 84 -8.65 -4.12 2.84
CA ALA A 84 -9.91 -4.72 2.42
C ALA A 84 -11.13 -3.86 2.82
N LYS A 85 -11.13 -3.27 4.02
CA LYS A 85 -12.19 -2.34 4.45
C LYS A 85 -12.21 -1.05 3.65
N LEU A 86 -11.04 -0.52 3.26
CA LEU A 86 -10.95 0.64 2.40
C LEU A 86 -11.60 0.35 1.04
N TRP A 87 -11.20 -0.74 0.39
CA TRP A 87 -11.75 -1.14 -0.91
C TRP A 87 -13.26 -1.40 -0.85
N THR A 88 -13.70 -2.20 0.10
CA THR A 88 -15.12 -2.59 0.21
C THR A 88 -16.02 -1.38 0.47
N LYS A 89 -15.65 -0.50 1.41
CA LYS A 89 -16.43 0.72 1.68
C LYS A 89 -16.35 1.73 0.54
N GLY A 90 -15.18 1.92 -0.07
CA GLY A 90 -14.98 2.83 -1.20
C GLY A 90 -15.83 2.42 -2.42
N LEU A 91 -15.76 1.14 -2.82
CA LEU A 91 -16.55 0.60 -3.92
C LEU A 91 -18.05 0.68 -3.65
N ARG A 92 -18.52 0.38 -2.43
CA ARG A 92 -19.93 0.57 -2.06
C ARG A 92 -20.36 2.03 -2.15
N GLY A 93 -19.49 2.97 -1.79
CA GLY A 93 -19.72 4.41 -1.98
C GLY A 93 -19.93 4.79 -3.45
N LEU A 94 -19.08 4.26 -4.34
CA LEU A 94 -19.18 4.47 -5.79
C LEU A 94 -20.45 3.85 -6.38
N ILE A 95 -20.79 2.62 -5.99
CA ILE A 95 -22.04 1.96 -6.41
C ILE A 95 -23.25 2.80 -6.00
N LYS A 96 -23.28 3.28 -4.76
CA LYS A 96 -24.36 4.16 -4.26
C LYS A 96 -24.43 5.47 -5.04
N ALA A 97 -23.29 6.09 -5.32
CA ALA A 97 -23.25 7.31 -6.14
C ALA A 97 -23.75 7.08 -7.56
N HIS A 98 -23.41 5.94 -8.16
CA HIS A 98 -23.91 5.52 -9.47
C HIS A 98 -25.43 5.31 -9.47
N GLN A 99 -25.96 4.58 -8.49
CA GLN A 99 -27.41 4.36 -8.33
C GLN A 99 -28.19 5.68 -8.16
N GLN A 100 -27.54 6.72 -7.63
CA GLN A 100 -28.11 8.06 -7.50
C GLN A 100 -27.91 8.95 -8.73
N GLY A 101 -27.27 8.45 -9.80
CA GLY A 101 -26.91 9.24 -10.98
C GLY A 101 -25.83 10.31 -10.73
N LYS A 102 -25.09 10.20 -9.61
CA LYS A 102 -24.12 11.20 -9.14
C LYS A 102 -22.66 10.79 -9.32
N LEU A 103 -22.38 9.64 -9.95
CA LEU A 103 -21.01 9.13 -10.09
C LEU A 103 -20.06 10.16 -10.71
N HIS A 104 -20.50 10.89 -11.74
CA HIS A 104 -19.74 11.96 -12.40
C HIS A 104 -19.38 13.15 -11.50
N LYS A 105 -20.00 13.27 -10.31
CA LYS A 105 -19.71 14.33 -9.32
C LYS A 105 -18.77 13.85 -8.21
N VAL A 106 -18.40 12.56 -8.21
CA VAL A 106 -17.56 12.00 -7.17
C VAL A 106 -16.10 12.31 -7.47
N ALA A 107 -15.54 13.29 -6.77
CA ALA A 107 -14.10 13.55 -6.78
C ALA A 107 -13.35 12.63 -5.78
N GLN A 108 -13.99 12.30 -4.66
CA GLN A 108 -13.43 11.41 -3.63
C GLN A 108 -14.54 10.74 -2.82
N ILE A 109 -14.26 9.55 -2.30
CA ILE A 109 -15.09 8.87 -1.30
C ILE A 109 -14.28 8.81 0.00
N LEU A 110 -14.70 9.56 1.00
CA LEU A 110 -14.08 9.51 2.32
C LEU A 110 -14.57 8.27 3.05
N VAL A 111 -13.61 7.43 3.44
CA VAL A 111 -13.88 6.19 4.17
C VAL A 111 -13.22 6.30 5.54
N ASN A 112 -14.01 6.10 6.60
CA ASN A 112 -13.45 6.00 7.94
C ASN A 112 -12.81 4.61 8.14
N VAL A 113 -11.54 4.49 7.78
CA VAL A 113 -10.66 3.34 8.02
C VAL A 113 -9.27 3.91 8.32
N ASP A 114 -8.65 3.46 9.41
CA ASP A 114 -7.26 3.75 9.72
C ASP A 114 -6.34 2.88 8.84
N TYR A 115 -6.38 3.14 7.53
CA TYR A 115 -5.52 2.50 6.56
C TYR A 115 -4.41 3.46 6.17
N THR A 116 -3.17 3.01 6.30
CA THR A 116 -2.02 3.76 5.79
C THR A 116 -1.26 2.93 4.77
N ASP A 117 -1.23 3.39 3.51
CA ASP A 117 -0.50 2.70 2.44
C ASP A 117 1.01 2.91 2.60
N ILE A 118 1.68 1.97 3.29
CA ILE A 118 3.13 1.97 3.50
C ILE A 118 3.95 1.88 2.19
N THR A 119 3.29 1.57 1.07
CA THR A 119 3.92 1.46 -0.25
C THR A 119 3.79 2.74 -1.09
N LYS A 120 3.04 3.74 -0.61
CA LYS A 120 2.91 5.04 -1.29
C LYS A 120 4.22 5.83 -1.19
N PRO A 121 4.76 6.37 -2.30
CA PRO A 121 5.88 7.30 -2.25
C PRO A 121 5.53 8.47 -1.32
N ASN A 122 6.43 8.84 -0.40
CA ASN A 122 6.24 9.87 0.63
C ASN A 122 5.40 9.51 1.86
N TYR A 123 5.09 8.23 2.12
CA TYR A 123 4.47 7.78 3.39
C TYR A 123 5.16 8.33 4.66
N ARG A 124 6.50 8.45 4.64
CA ARG A 124 7.28 9.01 5.75
C ARG A 124 7.35 10.55 5.75
N GLY A 125 6.96 11.21 4.67
CA GLY A 125 6.88 12.67 4.61
C GLY A 125 5.62 13.22 5.28
N ASP A 126 4.48 12.53 5.11
CA ASP A 126 3.17 13.13 5.34
C ASP A 126 2.73 13.21 6.83
N LYS A 127 3.22 12.31 7.69
CA LYS A 127 2.86 12.31 9.12
C LYS A 127 3.55 13.41 9.92
N LEU A 128 4.80 13.76 9.57
CA LEU A 128 5.48 14.92 10.16
C LEU A 128 4.92 16.22 9.59
N THR A 129 4.64 16.32 8.28
CA THR A 129 4.05 17.53 7.70
C THR A 129 2.63 17.78 8.18
N THR A 130 1.78 16.78 8.40
CA THR A 130 0.41 17.03 8.88
C THR A 130 0.39 17.49 10.33
N TYR A 131 1.15 16.83 11.21
CA TYR A 131 1.23 17.21 12.64
C TYR A 131 1.96 18.54 12.83
N LEU A 132 3.05 18.78 12.08
CA LEU A 132 3.74 20.07 12.07
C LEU A 132 2.90 21.14 11.36
N GLN A 133 2.14 20.88 10.30
CA GLN A 133 1.21 21.84 9.70
C GLN A 133 0.11 22.23 10.69
N GLN A 134 -0.40 21.29 11.47
CA GLN A 134 -1.42 21.56 12.47
C GLN A 134 -0.84 22.35 13.66
N LEU A 135 0.41 22.07 14.08
CA LEU A 135 1.12 22.85 15.10
C LEU A 135 1.60 24.22 14.58
N LEU A 136 1.97 24.34 13.31
CA LEU A 136 2.43 25.57 12.65
C LEU A 136 1.26 26.49 12.29
N TRP A 137 0.10 25.96 11.90
CA TRP A 137 -1.12 26.76 11.67
C TRP A 137 -1.55 27.49 12.94
N CYS A 138 -1.47 26.82 14.10
CA CYS A 138 -1.78 27.42 15.40
C CYS A 138 -0.75 28.46 15.84
N LYS A 139 0.49 28.45 15.31
CA LYS A 139 1.54 29.43 15.65
C LYS A 139 1.67 30.59 14.65
N CYS A 140 1.32 30.39 13.38
CA CYS A 140 1.51 31.37 12.31
C CYS A 140 0.29 32.26 12.02
N ALA A 141 -0.84 32.07 12.71
CA ALA A 141 -2.02 32.93 12.55
C ALA A 141 -1.78 34.43 12.89
N ASN A 142 -0.61 34.80 13.43
CA ASN A 142 -0.26 36.19 13.79
C ASN A 142 1.05 36.71 13.17
N SER A 143 1.67 36.04 12.18
CA SER A 143 2.91 36.55 11.57
C SER A 143 2.94 36.27 10.05
N LYS A 144 3.03 37.35 9.25
CA LYS A 144 3.12 37.31 7.78
C LYS A 144 4.50 36.87 7.25
N GLN A 145 5.12 35.87 7.87
CA GLN A 145 6.37 35.28 7.39
C GLN A 145 6.24 33.75 7.41
N THR A 146 6.33 33.16 6.22
CA THR A 146 6.54 31.73 6.03
C THR A 146 7.94 31.37 6.50
N PRO A 147 8.14 30.46 7.48
CA PRO A 147 9.46 29.91 7.72
C PRO A 147 9.73 28.85 6.65
N ALA A 148 10.75 29.05 5.84
CA ALA A 148 11.31 28.01 5.00
C ALA A 148 11.79 26.88 5.92
N VAL A 149 11.15 25.71 5.87
CA VAL A 149 11.77 24.47 6.35
C VAL A 149 12.71 24.01 5.23
N GLY A 150 13.86 24.68 5.15
CA GLY A 150 14.92 24.37 4.20
C GLY A 150 15.80 23.22 4.69
N TYR A 151 16.50 22.58 3.75
CA TYR A 151 17.54 21.56 3.94
C TYR A 151 18.77 22.05 4.74
N ASP A 152 18.65 23.13 5.50
CA ASP A 152 19.77 23.90 6.06
C ASP A 152 20.15 23.47 7.49
N ASN A 153 19.41 22.52 8.08
CA ASN A 153 19.78 21.94 9.38
C ASN A 153 20.78 20.80 9.20
N VAL A 154 22.04 21.20 9.00
CA VAL A 154 23.20 20.31 8.79
C VAL A 154 23.41 19.33 9.96
N GLU A 155 23.06 19.73 11.19
CA GLU A 155 23.16 18.86 12.36
C GLU A 155 22.13 17.72 12.34
N LEU A 156 20.89 18.01 11.93
CA LEU A 156 19.87 16.97 11.74
C LEU A 156 20.25 15.99 10.62
N LEU A 157 20.76 16.50 9.49
CA LEU A 157 21.22 15.63 8.40
C LEU A 157 22.36 14.72 8.85
N ARG A 158 23.35 15.26 9.58
CA ARG A 158 24.47 14.48 10.14
C ARG A 158 24.00 13.43 11.16
N ALA A 159 23.02 13.77 12.01
CA ALA A 159 22.45 12.83 12.96
C ALA A 159 21.72 11.67 12.26
N VAL A 160 20.98 11.97 11.19
CA VAL A 160 20.30 10.95 10.36
C VAL A 160 21.31 10.05 9.65
N GLU A 161 22.36 10.61 9.05
CA GLU A 161 23.43 9.83 8.40
C GLU A 161 24.14 8.91 9.41
N THR A 162 24.43 9.42 10.61
CA THR A 162 25.07 8.65 11.69
C THR A 162 24.17 7.50 12.16
N ALA A 163 22.87 7.76 12.36
CA ALA A 163 21.91 6.72 12.75
C ALA A 163 21.73 5.66 11.67
N LEU A 164 21.79 6.05 10.40
CA LEU A 164 21.72 5.13 9.26
C LEU A 164 22.97 4.24 9.19
N ASP A 165 24.16 4.82 9.37
CA ASP A 165 25.42 4.07 9.40
C ASP A 165 25.45 3.06 10.56
N GLN A 166 25.02 3.49 11.75
CA GLN A 166 24.91 2.60 12.90
C GLN A 166 23.94 1.44 12.64
N SER A 167 22.80 1.74 12.00
CA SER A 167 21.79 0.73 11.66
C SER A 167 22.32 -0.28 10.64
N LYS A 168 23.10 0.17 9.64
CA LYS A 168 23.77 -0.71 8.66
C LYS A 168 24.81 -1.62 9.32
N LYS A 169 25.57 -1.11 10.28
CA LYS A 169 26.56 -1.90 11.05
C LYS A 169 25.89 -2.99 11.88
N THR A 170 24.83 -2.64 12.62
CA THR A 170 24.06 -3.62 13.41
C THR A 170 23.44 -4.68 12.51
N PHE A 171 22.90 -4.27 11.36
CA PHE A 171 22.29 -5.18 10.39
C PHE A 171 23.31 -6.21 9.87
N LYS A 172 24.51 -5.76 9.48
CA LYS A 172 25.60 -6.63 9.06
C LYS A 172 26.01 -7.63 10.15
N ALA A 173 26.13 -7.18 11.39
CA ALA A 173 26.45 -8.06 12.52
C ALA A 173 25.39 -9.16 12.71
N ILE A 174 24.10 -8.85 12.53
CA ILE A 174 23.03 -9.85 12.61
C ILE A 174 23.10 -10.83 11.43
N GLN A 175 23.38 -10.36 10.21
CA GLN A 175 23.60 -11.24 9.07
C GLN A 175 24.75 -12.21 9.32
N ASP A 176 25.87 -11.74 9.86
CA ASP A 176 27.02 -12.57 10.19
C ASP A 176 26.65 -13.64 11.23
N LEU A 177 25.88 -13.26 12.26
CA LEU A 177 25.37 -14.20 13.27
C LEU A 177 24.44 -15.27 12.67
N MET A 178 23.63 -14.96 11.66
CA MET A 178 22.76 -15.96 11.01
C MET A 178 23.52 -17.07 10.29
N HIS A 179 24.81 -16.89 10.01
CA HIS A 179 25.64 -17.95 9.44
C HIS A 179 26.09 -18.99 10.49
N SER A 180 25.84 -18.75 11.78
CA SER A 180 26.10 -19.71 12.85
C SER A 180 25.27 -20.99 12.67
N PRO A 181 25.89 -22.18 12.74
CA PRO A 181 25.18 -23.46 12.67
C PRO A 181 24.13 -23.64 13.76
N GLU A 182 24.33 -23.03 14.93
CA GLU A 182 23.41 -23.05 16.06
C GLU A 182 22.15 -22.25 15.76
N ILE A 183 22.30 -21.07 15.14
CA ILE A 183 21.18 -20.20 14.73
C ILE A 183 20.42 -20.81 13.56
N GLN A 184 21.10 -21.42 12.59
CA GLN A 184 20.45 -22.07 11.44
C GLN A 184 19.57 -23.26 11.81
N LYS A 185 19.89 -23.94 12.91
CA LYS A 185 19.09 -25.07 13.43
C LYS A 185 17.97 -24.63 14.36
N SER A 186 17.88 -23.34 14.68
CA SER A 186 16.84 -22.82 15.56
C SER A 186 15.48 -22.80 14.84
N PRO A 187 14.37 -23.08 15.55
CA PRO A 187 13.03 -23.05 14.96
C PRO A 187 12.61 -21.65 14.50
N GLU A 188 13.26 -20.59 15.00
CA GLU A 188 13.04 -19.20 14.64
C GLU A 188 13.80 -18.76 13.37
N TYR A 189 14.73 -19.58 12.86
CA TYR A 189 15.63 -19.20 11.76
C TYR A 189 14.90 -18.66 10.52
N GLU A 190 13.84 -19.32 10.07
CA GLU A 190 13.07 -18.88 8.89
C GLU A 190 12.32 -17.57 9.13
N ALA A 191 11.86 -17.32 10.35
CA ALA A 191 11.24 -16.04 10.72
C ALA A 191 12.27 -14.92 10.74
N ILE A 192 13.45 -15.17 11.33
CA ILE A 192 14.57 -14.21 11.38
C ILE A 192 15.06 -13.92 9.96
N ARG A 193 15.22 -14.93 9.11
CA ARG A 193 15.62 -14.79 7.70
C ARG A 193 14.65 -13.94 6.90
N GLY A 194 13.35 -14.11 7.12
CA GLY A 194 12.31 -13.29 6.50
C GLY A 194 12.42 -11.81 6.89
N LEU A 195 12.62 -11.52 8.18
CA LEU A 195 12.82 -10.17 8.69
C LEU A 195 14.11 -9.52 8.17
N ILE A 196 15.19 -10.29 8.07
CA ILE A 196 16.47 -9.82 7.51
C ILE A 196 16.32 -9.45 6.04
N SER A 197 15.65 -10.29 5.25
CA SER A 197 15.39 -10.00 3.82
C SER A 197 14.57 -8.72 3.64
N GLU A 198 13.61 -8.44 4.54
CA GLU A 198 12.84 -7.20 4.51
C GLU A 198 13.68 -5.97 4.87
N LEU A 199 14.62 -6.12 5.81
CA LEU A 199 15.53 -5.05 6.21
C LEU A 199 16.56 -4.73 5.10
N GLU A 200 17.09 -5.73 4.40
CA GLU A 200 17.99 -5.54 3.24
C GLU A 200 17.33 -4.69 2.17
N GLN A 201 16.11 -5.07 1.78
CA GLN A 201 15.33 -4.35 0.78
C GLN A 201 15.12 -2.88 1.19
N ARG A 202 14.84 -2.63 2.48
CA ARG A 202 14.66 -1.26 2.99
C ARG A 202 15.95 -0.44 2.98
N PHE A 203 17.11 -1.06 3.22
CA PHE A 203 18.40 -0.37 3.11
C PHE A 203 18.75 -0.04 1.67
N ASP A 204 18.46 -0.94 0.72
CA ASP A 204 18.68 -0.71 -0.71
C ASP A 204 17.79 0.43 -1.23
N ASP A 205 16.52 0.46 -0.81
CA ASP A 205 15.58 1.53 -1.17
C ASP A 205 16.06 2.90 -0.64
N LEU A 206 16.56 2.95 0.60
CA LEU A 206 17.14 4.16 1.19
C LEU A 206 18.40 4.61 0.45
N ASN A 207 19.28 3.67 0.11
CA ASN A 207 20.51 3.96 -0.61
C ASN A 207 20.23 4.47 -2.03
N TYR A 208 19.24 3.89 -2.70
CA TYR A 208 18.76 4.35 -4.00
C TYR A 208 18.21 5.78 -3.93
N ALA A 209 17.39 6.10 -2.93
CA ALA A 209 16.82 7.44 -2.74
C ALA A 209 17.89 8.50 -2.46
N LEU A 210 18.89 8.18 -1.62
CA LEU A 210 20.00 9.08 -1.30
C LEU A 210 20.92 9.32 -2.50
N THR A 211 21.22 8.27 -3.28
CA THR A 211 22.15 8.34 -4.43
C THR A 211 21.56 9.16 -5.58
N HIS A 212 20.25 9.08 -5.82
CA HIS A 212 19.63 9.70 -6.99
C HIS A 212 19.10 11.12 -6.74
N LYS A 213 19.18 11.67 -5.51
CA LYS A 213 18.64 12.99 -5.12
C LYS A 213 17.25 13.30 -5.73
N THR A 214 16.45 12.26 -5.98
CA THR A 214 15.20 12.37 -6.72
C THR A 214 14.07 12.66 -5.75
N LEU A 215 13.92 13.94 -5.41
CA LEU A 215 12.67 14.51 -4.87
C LEU A 215 11.69 14.88 -5.99
N ALA A 216 11.86 14.33 -7.19
CA ALA A 216 10.92 14.46 -8.30
C ALA A 216 10.43 13.07 -8.69
N LEU A 217 9.12 12.86 -8.61
CA LEU A 217 8.50 11.54 -8.67
C LEU A 217 7.44 11.44 -9.79
N GLN A 218 7.68 12.13 -10.91
CA GLN A 218 7.12 11.71 -12.21
C GLN A 218 7.85 10.47 -12.78
N SER A 219 8.90 9.98 -12.11
CA SER A 219 9.84 9.02 -12.71
C SER A 219 10.08 7.71 -11.95
N ILE A 220 9.51 7.48 -10.76
CA ILE A 220 9.74 6.19 -10.07
C ILE A 220 8.66 5.19 -10.45
N LYS A 221 8.91 4.51 -11.58
CA LYS A 221 8.35 3.20 -11.87
C LYS A 221 9.02 2.18 -10.94
N ARG A 222 8.25 1.47 -10.10
CA ARG A 222 8.07 -0.01 -10.15
C ARG A 222 7.55 -0.65 -8.86
N ASP A 223 6.89 -1.78 -9.12
CA ASP A 223 6.79 -3.08 -8.43
C ASP A 223 6.71 -3.17 -6.91
N VAL A 224 5.56 -3.67 -6.46
CA VAL A 224 5.42 -4.26 -5.13
C VAL A 224 4.49 -5.47 -5.24
N SER A 225 4.85 -6.47 -4.45
CA SER A 225 4.33 -7.81 -4.18
C SER A 225 2.83 -7.97 -3.88
#